data_AF-A0A415SYK7-F1
#
_entry.id   AF-A0A415SYK7-F1
#
_cell.length_a   1.000
_cell.length_b   1.000
_cell.length_c   1.000
_cell.angle_alpha   90.00
_cell.angle_beta   90.00
_cell.angle_gamma   90.00
#
_symmetry.space_group_name_H-M   'P 1'
#
loop_
_entity.id
_entity.type
_entity.pdbx_description
1 polymer ?
#
loop_
_entity_poly.entity_id
_entity_poly.type
_entity_poly.pdbx_seq_one_letter_code
_entity_poly.pdbx_strand_id
1 'polypeptide(L)'
;MKYTEAISSLISKGLNEINHSDKGHLSLPTRRAILQAINDSLVIGRISILCALKVYPIWNEFFKDDTEIIGLIKNTEKYLLGQTGKKDLLKDADHLDVFADNYMEDDITAAFAAKVAVHAAYDAGSSAEMVISDYDSDEEIEDPDEWDTAFLASLVYNGGIVDWDSIDDGRNKEFWNWYLTECLSIAFDKNQMLTNDYKIERPIYKTPEQPRTQIHEYVNNDKVISLFSQLEKIFTEILSDIKGDTLIFDAYRVDTCNYAKVSYYKDGLRLDLELDICVLLYINEFIRNIKNEMYETQKDEGGFYELKMTINKNGDFIKEFNYDVRVDALQKKNL
;
A
#
# COMPACT_ATOMS: atom_id res chain seq x y z
N MET A 1 -17.44 -15.95 26.89
CA MET A 1 -16.57 -14.83 27.27
C MET A 1 -17.44 -13.78 27.93
N LYS A 2 -17.12 -13.26 29.13
CA LYS A 2 -17.98 -12.31 29.83
C LYS A 2 -17.45 -10.90 29.61
N TYR A 3 -18.15 -10.11 28.80
CA TYR A 3 -18.01 -8.66 28.77
C TYR A 3 -18.12 -8.09 30.18
N THR A 4 -17.50 -6.94 30.44
CA THR A 4 -17.85 -6.19 31.64
C THR A 4 -19.32 -5.78 31.56
N GLU A 5 -19.94 -5.53 32.72
CA GLU A 5 -21.33 -5.05 32.77
C GLU A 5 -21.48 -3.72 32.01
N ALA A 6 -20.46 -2.86 32.07
CA ALA A 6 -20.39 -1.62 31.32
C ALA A 6 -20.40 -1.85 29.79
N ILE A 7 -19.54 -2.74 29.27
CA ILE A 7 -19.50 -3.06 27.83
C ILE A 7 -20.83 -3.69 27.38
N SER A 8 -21.41 -4.59 28.18
CA SER A 8 -22.70 -5.23 27.86
C SER A 8 -23.84 -4.22 27.77
N SER A 9 -23.84 -3.23 28.66
CA SER A 9 -24.81 -2.13 28.66
C SER A 9 -24.65 -1.25 27.41
N LEU A 10 -23.41 -0.90 27.04
CA LEU A 10 -23.12 -0.12 25.85
C LEU A 10 -23.48 -0.86 24.55
N ILE A 11 -23.20 -2.17 24.48
CA ILE A 11 -23.65 -3.01 23.35
C ILE A 11 -25.18 -2.99 23.25
N SER A 12 -25.89 -3.15 24.37
CA SER A 12 -27.36 -3.12 24.38
C SER A 12 -27.90 -1.76 23.95
N LYS A 13 -27.25 -0.67 24.38
CA LYS A 13 -27.56 0.69 23.93
C LYS A 13 -27.35 0.85 22.42
N GLY A 14 -26.21 0.41 21.89
CA GLY A 14 -25.90 0.48 20.47
C GLY A 14 -26.84 -0.34 19.60
N LEU A 15 -27.20 -1.56 20.03
CA LEU A 15 -28.20 -2.37 19.34
C LEU A 15 -29.58 -1.70 19.33
N ASN A 16 -29.95 -1.02 20.42
CA ASN A 16 -31.19 -0.25 20.47
C ASN A 16 -31.14 0.95 19.51
N GLU A 17 -30.02 1.65 19.46
CA GLU A 17 -29.76 2.78 18.56
C GLU A 17 -29.90 2.38 17.09
N ILE A 18 -29.19 1.33 16.66
CA ILE A 18 -29.27 0.78 15.31
C ILE A 18 -30.70 0.41 14.91
N ASN A 19 -31.49 -0.14 15.85
CA ASN A 19 -32.87 -0.55 15.57
C ASN A 19 -33.85 0.61 15.41
N HIS A 20 -33.51 1.80 15.92
CA HIS A 20 -34.34 3.01 15.84
C HIS A 20 -33.72 4.08 14.92
N SER A 21 -32.60 3.79 14.28
CA SER A 21 -31.95 4.64 13.29
C SER A 21 -32.55 4.39 11.91
N ASP A 22 -32.93 5.46 11.20
CA ASP A 22 -33.46 5.36 9.84
C ASP A 22 -32.42 4.75 8.88
N LYS A 23 -31.13 5.06 9.06
CA LYS A 23 -30.01 4.50 8.28
C LYS A 23 -29.40 3.22 8.86
N GLY A 24 -29.97 2.67 9.94
CA GLY A 24 -29.39 1.53 10.66
C GLY A 24 -27.99 1.78 11.23
N HIS A 25 -27.64 3.04 11.45
CA HIS A 25 -26.28 3.48 11.81
C HIS A 25 -25.97 3.35 13.30
N LEU A 26 -24.70 3.15 13.63
CA LEU A 26 -24.16 3.19 14.99
C LEU A 26 -23.27 4.42 15.15
N SER A 27 -23.71 5.39 15.94
CA SER A 27 -23.04 6.69 16.06
C SER A 27 -21.64 6.62 16.66
N LEU A 28 -20.79 7.52 16.20
CA LEU A 28 -19.44 7.75 16.72
C LEU A 28 -19.37 7.85 18.25
N PRO A 29 -20.24 8.61 18.97
CA PRO A 29 -20.20 8.64 20.44
C PRO A 29 -20.42 7.29 21.11
N THR A 30 -21.31 6.45 20.56
CA THR A 30 -21.54 5.11 21.11
C THR A 30 -20.33 4.20 20.81
N ARG A 31 -19.73 4.30 19.62
CA ARG A 31 -18.53 3.54 19.25
C ARG A 31 -17.33 3.92 20.12
N ARG A 32 -17.05 5.22 20.29
CA ARG A 32 -16.02 5.73 21.20
C ARG A 32 -16.25 5.28 22.64
N ALA A 33 -17.47 5.36 23.16
CA ALA A 33 -17.78 4.89 24.51
C ALA A 33 -17.47 3.39 24.71
N ILE A 34 -17.74 2.57 23.68
CA ILE A 34 -17.38 1.14 23.69
C ILE A 34 -15.87 0.97 23.72
N LEU A 35 -15.13 1.64 22.81
CA LEU A 35 -13.67 1.55 22.76
C LEU A 35 -13.01 2.06 24.05
N GLN A 36 -13.54 3.12 24.67
CA GLN A 36 -13.12 3.62 25.98
C GLN A 36 -13.38 2.62 27.10
N ALA A 37 -14.51 1.90 27.06
CA ALA A 37 -14.78 0.84 28.04
C ALA A 37 -13.88 -0.38 27.85
N ILE A 38 -13.38 -0.60 26.63
CA ILE A 38 -12.39 -1.65 26.29
C ILE A 38 -11.00 -1.25 26.78
N ASN A 39 -10.53 -0.06 26.39
CA ASN A 39 -9.22 0.53 26.70
C ASN A 39 -8.04 -0.47 26.68
N ASP A 40 -7.99 -1.31 25.64
CA ASP A 40 -6.98 -2.34 25.46
C ASP A 40 -6.53 -2.32 24.00
N SER A 41 -5.33 -1.81 23.75
CA SER A 41 -4.77 -1.67 22.39
C SER A 41 -4.77 -2.98 21.60
N LEU A 42 -4.57 -4.13 22.26
CA LEU A 42 -4.61 -5.42 21.59
C LEU A 42 -6.03 -5.75 21.12
N VAL A 43 -7.03 -5.51 21.97
CA VAL A 43 -8.43 -5.78 21.59
C VAL A 43 -8.89 -4.79 20.51
N ILE A 44 -8.54 -3.51 20.62
CA ILE A 44 -8.85 -2.48 19.63
C ILE A 44 -8.22 -2.83 18.27
N GLY A 45 -6.92 -3.14 18.23
CA GLY A 45 -6.28 -3.56 16.98
C GLY A 45 -6.91 -4.82 16.36
N ARG A 46 -7.38 -5.76 17.20
CA ARG A 46 -8.12 -6.94 16.72
C ARG A 46 -9.49 -6.60 16.12
N ILE A 47 -10.20 -5.62 16.67
CA ILE A 47 -11.45 -5.08 16.09
C ILE A 47 -11.15 -4.50 14.70
N SER A 48 -10.09 -3.71 14.57
CA SER A 48 -9.71 -3.10 13.28
C SER A 48 -9.34 -4.16 12.23
N ILE A 49 -8.60 -5.22 12.62
CA ILE A 49 -8.33 -6.38 11.73
C ILE A 49 -9.63 -7.04 11.27
N LEU A 50 -10.58 -7.27 12.16
CA LEU A 50 -11.86 -7.89 11.80
C LEU A 50 -12.67 -7.01 10.84
N CYS A 51 -12.63 -5.69 11.01
CA CYS A 51 -13.25 -4.75 10.07
C CYS A 51 -12.59 -4.84 8.69
N ALA A 52 -11.25 -4.89 8.63
CA ALA A 52 -10.53 -5.10 7.37
C ALA A 52 -10.87 -6.44 6.71
N LEU A 53 -10.96 -7.54 7.47
CA LEU A 53 -11.34 -8.85 6.95
C LEU A 53 -12.79 -8.90 6.44
N LYS A 54 -13.70 -8.13 7.06
CA LYS A 54 -15.12 -8.05 6.65
C LYS A 54 -15.27 -7.45 5.25
N VAL A 55 -14.41 -6.50 4.87
CA VAL A 55 -14.46 -5.80 3.57
C VAL A 55 -13.40 -6.27 2.57
N TYR A 56 -12.36 -6.99 3.00
CA TYR A 56 -11.32 -7.53 2.13
C TYR A 56 -11.84 -8.30 0.89
N PRO A 57 -12.94 -9.07 0.94
CA PRO A 57 -13.49 -9.72 -0.26
C PRO A 57 -13.78 -8.75 -1.42
N ILE A 58 -14.09 -7.48 -1.15
CA ILE A 58 -14.33 -6.45 -2.18
C ILE A 58 -13.03 -6.15 -2.93
N TRP A 59 -11.94 -5.91 -2.21
CA TRP A 59 -10.61 -5.74 -2.82
C TRP A 59 -10.20 -6.99 -3.61
N ASN A 60 -10.38 -8.17 -3.01
CA ASN A 60 -10.00 -9.44 -3.65
C ASN A 60 -10.84 -9.75 -4.91
N GLU A 61 -12.07 -9.24 -5.01
CA GLU A 61 -12.87 -9.38 -6.23
C GLU A 61 -12.35 -8.49 -7.35
N PHE A 62 -11.96 -7.25 -7.02
CA PHE A 62 -11.39 -6.26 -7.93
C PHE A 62 -9.98 -6.64 -8.40
N PHE A 63 -9.09 -7.00 -7.48
CA PHE A 63 -7.69 -7.33 -7.76
C PHE A 63 -7.33 -8.74 -7.24
N LYS A 64 -7.84 -9.77 -7.92
CA LYS A 64 -7.77 -11.20 -7.53
C LYS A 64 -6.38 -11.77 -7.23
N ASP A 65 -5.35 -11.24 -7.87
CA ASP A 65 -3.98 -11.74 -7.75
C ASP A 65 -3.14 -10.92 -6.76
N ASP A 66 -3.71 -9.87 -6.17
CA ASP A 66 -3.05 -9.12 -5.12
C ASP A 66 -2.98 -9.94 -3.82
N THR A 67 -1.77 -9.98 -3.25
CA THR A 67 -1.55 -10.60 -1.94
C THR A 67 -1.00 -9.62 -0.93
N GLU A 68 -0.82 -8.34 -1.31
CA GLU A 68 -0.22 -7.34 -0.45
C GLU A 68 -1.20 -6.87 0.62
N ILE A 69 -2.48 -6.62 0.27
CA ILE A 69 -3.48 -6.16 1.24
C ILE A 69 -3.78 -7.22 2.30
N ILE A 70 -4.03 -8.48 1.92
CA ILE A 70 -4.19 -9.57 2.90
C ILE A 70 -2.87 -9.88 3.63
N GLY A 71 -1.74 -9.62 2.98
CA GLY A 71 -0.40 -9.64 3.57
C GLY A 71 -0.29 -8.68 4.74
N LEU A 72 -0.74 -7.44 4.56
CA LEU A 72 -0.76 -6.41 5.59
C LEU A 72 -1.65 -6.83 6.76
N ILE A 73 -2.90 -7.26 6.51
CA ILE A 73 -3.81 -7.70 7.58
C ILE A 73 -3.17 -8.79 8.46
N LYS A 74 -2.49 -9.76 7.84
CA LYS A 74 -1.73 -10.79 8.56
C LYS A 74 -0.52 -10.24 9.30
N ASN A 75 0.20 -9.29 8.71
CA ASN A 75 1.35 -8.67 9.36
C ASN A 75 0.90 -7.85 10.59
N THR A 76 -0.25 -7.19 10.50
CA THR A 76 -0.92 -6.52 11.63
C THR A 76 -1.25 -7.50 12.75
N GLU A 77 -1.82 -8.68 12.44
CA GLU A 77 -2.06 -9.71 13.45
C GLU A 77 -0.74 -10.20 14.08
N LYS A 78 0.29 -10.47 13.27
CA LYS A 78 1.61 -10.87 13.77
C LYS A 78 2.22 -9.81 14.69
N TYR A 79 2.04 -8.54 14.38
CA TYR A 79 2.51 -7.43 15.20
C TYR A 79 1.82 -7.43 16.57
N LEU A 80 0.49 -7.57 16.59
CA LEU A 80 -0.29 -7.68 17.83
C LEU A 80 0.12 -8.88 18.69
N LEU A 81 0.62 -9.95 18.05
CA LEU A 81 1.17 -11.14 18.71
C LEU A 81 2.67 -11.00 19.09
N GLY A 82 3.30 -9.85 18.83
CA GLY A 82 4.71 -9.60 19.14
C GLY A 82 5.71 -10.30 18.22
N GLN A 83 5.26 -10.73 17.02
CA GLN A 83 6.07 -11.50 16.06
C GLN A 83 6.75 -10.64 14.99
N THR A 84 6.39 -9.36 14.88
CA THR A 84 7.05 -8.37 14.02
C THR A 84 7.16 -7.02 14.73
N GLY A 85 8.04 -6.14 14.24
CA GLY A 85 8.26 -4.81 14.81
C GLY A 85 7.30 -3.75 14.28
N LYS A 86 6.98 -2.74 15.11
CA LYS A 86 6.13 -1.60 14.73
C LYS A 86 6.64 -0.89 13.47
N LYS A 87 7.96 -0.69 13.37
CA LYS A 87 8.57 0.03 12.23
C LYS A 87 8.33 -0.70 10.91
N ASP A 88 8.40 -2.03 10.91
CA ASP A 88 8.20 -2.82 9.70
C ASP A 88 6.73 -2.84 9.31
N LEU A 89 5.82 -2.98 10.29
CA LEU A 89 4.38 -2.87 10.07
C LEU A 89 4.00 -1.53 9.44
N LEU A 90 4.44 -0.42 10.03
CA LEU A 90 4.08 0.92 9.56
C LEU A 90 4.68 1.21 8.18
N LYS A 91 5.89 0.75 7.90
CA LYS A 91 6.49 0.89 6.57
C LYS A 91 5.67 0.17 5.49
N ASP A 92 5.16 -1.03 5.79
CA ASP A 92 4.29 -1.76 4.86
C ASP A 92 2.94 -1.05 4.70
N ALA A 93 2.38 -0.50 5.79
CA ALA A 93 1.15 0.28 5.76
C ALA A 93 1.30 1.56 4.90
N ASP A 94 2.34 2.37 5.13
CA ASP A 94 2.61 3.61 4.38
C ASP A 94 2.76 3.33 2.88
N HIS A 95 3.43 2.24 2.51
CA HIS A 95 3.54 1.81 1.11
C HIS A 95 2.16 1.46 0.54
N LEU A 96 1.36 0.71 1.29
CA LEU A 96 0.09 0.20 0.80
C LEU A 96 -1.02 1.25 0.77
N ASP A 97 -0.88 2.31 1.56
CA ASP A 97 -1.73 3.49 1.48
C ASP A 97 -1.60 4.18 0.12
N VAL A 98 -0.37 4.52 -0.27
CA VAL A 98 -0.05 5.09 -1.59
C VAL A 98 -0.45 4.14 -2.72
N PHE A 99 -0.27 2.83 -2.51
CA PHE A 99 -0.68 1.83 -3.50
C PHE A 99 -2.19 1.83 -3.70
N ALA A 100 -2.99 1.87 -2.63
CA ALA A 100 -4.45 1.91 -2.69
C ALA A 100 -4.95 3.19 -3.38
N ASP A 101 -4.30 4.34 -3.14
CA ASP A 101 -4.65 5.61 -3.78
C ASP A 101 -4.59 5.55 -5.31
N ASN A 102 -3.69 4.76 -5.89
CA ASN A 102 -3.57 4.63 -7.34
C ASN A 102 -4.81 3.98 -8.00
N TYR A 103 -5.69 3.35 -7.23
CA TYR A 103 -6.90 2.68 -7.73
C TYR A 103 -8.18 3.45 -7.39
N MET A 104 -8.09 4.64 -6.78
CA MET A 104 -9.26 5.46 -6.43
C MET A 104 -10.12 5.83 -7.65
N GLU A 105 -9.49 6.11 -8.80
CA GLU A 105 -10.20 6.44 -10.04
C GLU A 105 -10.80 5.20 -10.74
N ASP A 106 -10.19 4.02 -10.54
CA ASP A 106 -10.63 2.77 -11.16
C ASP A 106 -11.82 2.18 -10.40
N ASP A 107 -11.69 2.03 -9.08
CA ASP A 107 -12.75 1.57 -8.19
C ASP A 107 -12.51 2.09 -6.76
N ILE A 108 -13.17 3.20 -6.45
CA ILE A 108 -13.11 3.85 -5.13
C ILE A 108 -13.51 2.91 -3.98
N THR A 109 -14.50 2.03 -4.18
CA THR A 109 -14.94 1.11 -3.12
C THR A 109 -13.86 0.07 -2.82
N ALA A 110 -13.22 -0.47 -3.86
CA ALA A 110 -12.09 -1.37 -3.69
C ALA A 110 -10.88 -0.67 -3.05
N ALA A 111 -10.52 0.54 -3.53
CA ALA A 111 -9.43 1.32 -2.96
C ALA A 111 -9.63 1.59 -1.46
N PHE A 112 -10.84 1.96 -1.04
CA PHE A 112 -11.15 2.12 0.38
C PHE A 112 -11.19 0.80 1.15
N ALA A 113 -11.58 -0.33 0.54
CA ALA A 113 -11.43 -1.64 1.18
C ALA A 113 -9.96 -1.96 1.50
N ALA A 114 -9.02 -1.56 0.63
CA ALA A 114 -7.59 -1.65 0.91
C ALA A 114 -7.16 -0.66 2.01
N LYS A 115 -7.65 0.59 2.00
CA LYS A 115 -7.37 1.57 3.07
C LYS A 115 -7.85 1.11 4.44
N VAL A 116 -8.97 0.38 4.55
CA VAL A 116 -9.39 -0.20 5.84
C VAL A 116 -8.32 -1.14 6.43
N ALA A 117 -7.59 -1.90 5.59
CA ALA A 117 -6.47 -2.72 6.04
C ALA A 117 -5.28 -1.88 6.51
N VAL A 118 -5.02 -0.75 5.84
CA VAL A 118 -4.00 0.25 6.22
C VAL A 118 -4.36 0.89 7.57
N HIS A 119 -5.58 1.38 7.73
CA HIS A 119 -6.05 1.96 9.00
C HIS A 119 -5.97 0.93 10.14
N ALA A 120 -6.29 -0.35 9.88
CA ALA A 120 -6.12 -1.40 10.87
C ALA A 120 -4.65 -1.59 11.31
N ALA A 121 -3.68 -1.41 10.41
CA ALA A 121 -2.26 -1.42 10.74
C ALA A 121 -1.85 -0.20 11.59
N TYR A 122 -2.36 0.98 11.26
CA TYR A 122 -2.15 2.20 12.05
C TYR A 122 -2.75 2.11 13.45
N ASP A 123 -3.97 1.59 13.58
CA ASP A 123 -4.65 1.37 14.86
C ASP A 123 -3.86 0.41 15.74
N ALA A 124 -3.44 -0.74 15.18
CA ALA A 124 -2.62 -1.70 15.89
C ALA A 124 -1.31 -1.07 16.38
N GLY A 125 -0.67 -0.24 15.54
CA GLY A 125 0.55 0.48 15.87
C GLY A 125 0.38 1.57 16.93
N SER A 126 -0.85 1.97 17.26
CA SER A 126 -1.17 3.12 18.10
C SER A 126 -1.58 2.74 19.53
N SER A 127 -1.55 3.71 20.45
CA SER A 127 -2.13 3.50 21.79
C SER A 127 -3.66 3.53 21.70
N ALA A 128 -4.34 2.91 22.66
CA ALA A 128 -5.81 2.95 22.72
C ALA A 128 -6.34 4.39 22.75
N GLU A 129 -5.69 5.28 23.51
CA GLU A 129 -6.03 6.70 23.60
C GLU A 129 -5.96 7.41 22.25
N MET A 130 -4.93 7.12 21.43
CA MET A 130 -4.79 7.71 20.10
C MET A 130 -5.89 7.25 19.14
N VAL A 131 -6.27 5.97 19.18
CA VAL A 131 -7.31 5.41 18.29
C VAL A 131 -8.71 5.90 18.67
N ILE A 132 -8.99 6.03 19.97
CA ILE A 132 -10.30 6.47 20.45
C ILE A 132 -10.60 7.91 20.00
N SER A 133 -9.58 8.77 19.99
CA SER A 133 -9.67 10.22 19.79
C SER A 133 -10.60 10.91 20.81
N ASP A 134 -10.15 12.04 21.38
CA ASP A 134 -10.98 12.90 22.23
C ASP A 134 -11.59 14.08 21.46
N TYR A 135 -11.38 14.13 20.14
CA TYR A 135 -11.93 15.16 19.27
C TYR A 135 -13.45 14.97 19.13
N ASP A 136 -14.21 16.02 19.44
CA ASP A 136 -15.66 16.04 19.26
C ASP A 136 -15.97 16.64 17.89
N SER A 137 -16.32 15.76 16.96
CA SER A 137 -16.48 16.06 15.54
C SER A 137 -17.77 15.45 15.01
N ASP A 138 -18.31 16.12 14.00
CA ASP A 138 -19.43 15.61 13.24
C ASP A 138 -18.89 14.62 12.19
N GLU A 139 -19.15 13.34 12.42
CA GLU A 139 -18.68 12.22 11.60
C GLU A 139 -19.02 12.39 10.10
N GLU A 140 -20.12 13.07 9.78
CA GLU A 140 -20.53 13.37 8.40
C GLU A 140 -19.64 14.43 7.70
N ILE A 141 -18.88 15.20 8.48
CA ILE A 141 -18.04 16.33 8.02
C ILE A 141 -16.54 16.03 8.20
N GLU A 142 -16.19 14.97 8.94
CA GLU A 142 -14.81 14.51 9.11
C GLU A 142 -14.16 14.20 7.76
N ASP A 143 -12.87 14.51 7.67
CA ASP A 143 -12.05 14.04 6.55
C ASP A 143 -12.06 12.49 6.56
N PRO A 144 -12.20 11.80 5.40
CA PRO A 144 -12.10 10.35 5.35
C PRO A 144 -10.86 9.75 6.04
N ASP A 145 -9.77 10.51 6.12
CA ASP A 145 -8.54 10.10 6.83
C ASP A 145 -8.68 10.17 8.36
N GLU A 146 -9.66 10.91 8.88
CA GLU A 146 -9.96 11.05 10.32
C GLU A 146 -11.00 10.04 10.82
N TRP A 147 -11.72 9.38 9.90
CA TRP A 147 -12.69 8.34 10.22
C TRP A 147 -12.03 7.13 10.88
N ASP A 148 -12.68 6.61 11.93
CA ASP A 148 -12.21 5.36 12.52
C ASP A 148 -12.43 4.18 11.58
N THR A 149 -11.58 3.16 11.74
CA THR A 149 -11.54 1.98 10.88
C THR A 149 -12.89 1.26 10.76
N ALA A 150 -13.69 1.20 11.83
CA ALA A 150 -14.97 0.50 11.80
C ALA A 150 -16.00 1.27 10.97
N PHE A 151 -15.95 2.60 11.04
CA PHE A 151 -16.82 3.45 10.23
C PHE A 151 -16.51 3.33 8.75
N LEU A 152 -15.23 3.47 8.39
CA LEU A 152 -14.80 3.34 7.01
C LEU A 152 -15.17 1.96 6.43
N ALA A 153 -14.96 0.90 7.20
CA ALA A 153 -15.39 -0.45 6.82
C ALA A 153 -16.91 -0.57 6.63
N SER A 154 -17.71 0.14 7.42
CA SER A 154 -19.16 0.16 7.24
C SER A 154 -19.55 0.76 5.89
N LEU A 155 -18.96 1.90 5.52
CA LEU A 155 -19.23 2.59 4.25
C LEU A 155 -18.82 1.75 3.05
N VAL A 156 -17.65 1.11 3.11
CA VAL A 156 -17.19 0.17 2.08
C VAL A 156 -18.15 -1.02 1.98
N TYR A 157 -18.63 -1.55 3.11
CA TYR A 157 -19.56 -2.68 3.11
C TYR A 157 -20.92 -2.32 2.49
N ASN A 158 -21.43 -1.11 2.73
CA ASN A 158 -22.77 -0.71 2.35
C ASN A 158 -22.85 0.11 1.03
N GLY A 159 -21.70 0.49 0.45
CA GLY A 159 -21.62 1.27 -0.80
C GLY A 159 -21.69 2.79 -0.61
N GLY A 160 -21.77 3.28 0.63
CA GLY A 160 -21.91 4.70 0.99
C GLY A 160 -20.61 5.51 0.96
N ILE A 161 -19.51 4.97 0.42
CA ILE A 161 -18.21 5.66 0.40
C ILE A 161 -18.19 6.87 -0.55
N VAL A 162 -18.99 6.82 -1.62
CA VAL A 162 -19.09 7.91 -2.62
C VAL A 162 -20.15 8.94 -2.22
N ASP A 163 -21.22 8.48 -1.58
CA ASP A 163 -22.36 9.30 -1.20
C ASP A 163 -23.06 8.70 0.02
N TRP A 164 -23.15 9.50 1.08
CA TRP A 164 -23.78 9.15 2.34
C TRP A 164 -25.28 8.84 2.21
N ASP A 165 -25.95 9.46 1.24
CA ASP A 165 -27.36 9.20 0.96
C ASP A 165 -27.58 7.94 0.13
N SER A 166 -26.50 7.32 -0.36
CA SER A 166 -26.50 6.05 -1.06
C SER A 166 -26.26 4.84 -0.15
N ILE A 167 -26.17 5.04 1.18
CA ILE A 167 -26.07 3.95 2.16
C ILE A 167 -27.29 3.03 2.05
N ASP A 168 -27.05 1.72 1.93
CA ASP A 168 -28.08 0.70 2.13
C ASP A 168 -28.33 0.49 3.63
N ASP A 169 -29.45 1.02 4.13
CA ASP A 169 -29.84 0.95 5.54
C ASP A 169 -29.86 -0.49 6.09
N GLY A 170 -30.28 -1.46 5.25
CA GLY A 170 -30.35 -2.87 5.62
C GLY A 170 -28.97 -3.48 5.81
N ARG A 171 -28.05 -3.21 4.88
CA ARG A 171 -26.65 -3.68 4.96
C ARG A 171 -25.88 -2.94 6.05
N ASN A 172 -26.14 -1.66 6.26
CA ASN A 172 -25.52 -0.88 7.32
C ASN A 172 -25.93 -1.41 8.69
N LYS A 173 -27.23 -1.68 8.87
CA LYS A 173 -27.75 -2.37 10.05
C LYS A 173 -27.10 -3.73 10.25
N GLU A 174 -26.93 -4.52 9.19
CA GLU A 174 -26.26 -5.83 9.26
C GLU A 174 -24.81 -5.68 9.75
N PHE A 175 -24.05 -4.75 9.17
CA PHE A 175 -22.67 -4.47 9.54
C PHE A 175 -22.55 -4.10 11.02
N TRP A 176 -23.37 -3.16 11.50
CA TRP A 176 -23.28 -2.71 12.89
C TRP A 176 -23.78 -3.74 13.90
N ASN A 177 -24.78 -4.56 13.54
CA ASN A 177 -25.16 -5.71 14.38
C ASN A 177 -24.02 -6.72 14.47
N TRP A 178 -23.37 -7.05 13.36
CA TRP A 178 -22.18 -7.91 13.34
C TRP A 178 -21.03 -7.30 14.17
N TYR A 179 -20.79 -5.99 14.05
CA TYR A 179 -19.78 -5.27 14.81
C TYR A 179 -20.01 -5.44 16.33
N LEU A 180 -21.21 -5.13 16.82
CA LEU A 180 -21.54 -5.18 18.25
C LEU A 180 -21.64 -6.60 18.83
N THR A 181 -21.79 -7.62 17.99
CA THR A 181 -22.00 -9.01 18.43
C THR A 181 -20.79 -9.88 18.15
N GLU A 182 -20.63 -10.32 16.91
CA GLU A 182 -19.59 -11.26 16.49
C GLU A 182 -18.20 -10.64 16.53
N CYS A 183 -18.02 -9.44 15.97
CA CYS A 183 -16.71 -8.78 15.88
C CYS A 183 -16.13 -8.54 17.28
N LEU A 184 -16.86 -7.87 18.17
CA LEU A 184 -16.42 -7.68 19.55
C LEU A 184 -16.14 -9.03 20.23
N SER A 185 -17.02 -10.02 20.10
CA SER A 185 -16.84 -11.33 20.73
C SER A 185 -15.53 -12.00 20.31
N ILE A 186 -15.19 -11.96 19.02
CA ILE A 186 -13.97 -12.56 18.46
C ILE A 186 -12.73 -11.75 18.85
N ALA A 187 -12.83 -10.42 18.85
CA ALA A 187 -11.70 -9.54 19.17
C ALA A 187 -11.18 -9.76 20.60
N PHE A 188 -12.08 -9.99 21.56
CA PHE A 188 -11.70 -10.28 22.94
C PHE A 188 -11.16 -11.70 23.17
N ASP A 189 -11.42 -12.67 22.27
CA ASP A 189 -10.77 -13.98 22.34
C ASP A 189 -9.34 -13.87 21.82
N LYS A 190 -8.44 -13.38 22.67
CA LYS A 190 -7.02 -13.14 22.33
C LYS A 190 -6.24 -14.38 21.89
N ASN A 191 -6.77 -15.58 22.11
CA ASN A 191 -6.13 -16.83 21.68
C ASN A 191 -6.55 -17.22 20.26
N GLN A 192 -7.65 -16.67 19.74
CA GLN A 192 -8.14 -16.94 18.40
C GLN A 192 -7.30 -16.18 17.38
N MET A 193 -6.71 -16.91 16.44
CA MET A 193 -6.13 -16.33 15.23
C MET A 193 -7.24 -15.89 14.28
N LEU A 194 -7.15 -14.67 13.78
CA LEU A 194 -8.12 -14.00 12.92
C LEU A 194 -7.90 -14.33 11.44
N THR A 195 -6.65 -14.53 11.03
CA THR A 195 -6.28 -14.66 9.62
C THR A 195 -6.00 -16.10 9.14
N ASN A 196 -6.29 -17.10 9.98
CA ASN A 196 -6.00 -18.52 9.68
C ASN A 196 -6.67 -19.04 8.40
N ASP A 197 -7.88 -18.58 8.10
CA ASP A 197 -8.66 -19.05 6.95
C ASP A 197 -8.18 -18.42 5.64
N TYR A 198 -7.47 -17.31 5.72
CA TYR A 198 -6.89 -16.64 4.56
C TYR A 198 -5.52 -17.26 4.29
N LYS A 199 -5.36 -18.02 3.21
CA LYS A 199 -4.03 -18.46 2.74
C LYS A 199 -3.53 -17.47 1.70
N ILE A 200 -2.32 -16.95 1.90
CA ILE A 200 -1.66 -16.19 0.84
C ILE A 200 -1.06 -17.21 -0.10
N GLU A 201 -1.81 -17.52 -1.16
CA GLU A 201 -1.24 -18.17 -2.33
C GLU A 201 -0.76 -17.05 -3.23
N ARG A 202 0.53 -16.72 -3.13
CA ARG A 202 1.14 -15.83 -4.14
C ARG A 202 0.91 -16.48 -5.49
N PRO A 203 0.37 -15.76 -6.49
CA PRO A 203 0.25 -16.30 -7.82
C PRO A 203 1.61 -16.87 -8.21
N ILE A 204 1.68 -18.19 -8.44
CA ILE A 204 2.82 -18.73 -9.17
C ILE A 204 2.61 -18.20 -10.57
N TYR A 205 3.26 -17.09 -10.89
CA TYR A 205 3.32 -16.57 -12.24
C TYR A 205 3.92 -17.68 -13.12
N LYS A 206 3.05 -18.53 -13.67
CA LYS A 206 3.38 -19.49 -14.73
C LYS A 206 3.48 -18.76 -16.06
N THR A 207 4.00 -17.53 -16.05
CA THR A 207 4.57 -16.98 -17.25
C THR A 207 5.84 -17.82 -17.45
N PRO A 208 6.00 -18.57 -18.55
CA PRO A 208 7.31 -19.15 -18.85
C PRO A 208 8.31 -18.01 -18.70
N GLU A 209 9.36 -18.22 -17.90
CA GLU A 209 10.45 -17.25 -17.79
C GLU A 209 10.91 -16.97 -19.22
N GLN A 210 10.53 -15.81 -19.76
CA GLN A 210 11.11 -15.36 -21.00
C GLN A 210 12.57 -15.05 -20.63
N PRO A 211 13.54 -15.79 -21.19
CA PRO A 211 14.94 -15.51 -20.93
C PRO A 211 15.21 -14.05 -21.28
N ARG A 212 15.59 -13.27 -20.27
CA ARG A 212 15.93 -11.85 -20.45
C ARG A 212 17.41 -11.80 -20.75
N THR A 213 17.74 -11.94 -22.02
CA THR A 213 19.14 -12.06 -22.45
C THR A 213 19.27 -11.33 -23.78
N GLN A 214 19.05 -10.01 -23.82
CA GLN A 214 19.24 -9.29 -25.07
C GLN A 214 20.72 -9.30 -25.47
N ILE A 215 21.15 -10.36 -26.17
CA ILE A 215 22.56 -10.70 -26.44
C ILE A 215 23.22 -9.63 -27.30
N HIS A 216 22.43 -8.95 -28.14
CA HIS A 216 22.93 -7.98 -29.10
C HIS A 216 22.80 -6.53 -28.64
N GLU A 217 22.28 -6.28 -27.42
CA GLU A 217 21.85 -4.97 -26.92
C GLU A 217 21.22 -4.16 -28.07
N TYR A 218 19.91 -4.26 -28.29
CA TYR A 218 19.22 -3.58 -29.39
C TYR A 218 19.18 -2.04 -29.26
N VAL A 219 20.23 -1.45 -28.69
CA VAL A 219 20.52 -0.02 -28.55
C VAL A 219 20.87 0.68 -29.85
N ASN A 220 21.13 -0.06 -30.93
CA ASN A 220 21.54 0.50 -32.23
C ASN A 220 20.36 0.88 -33.16
N ASN A 221 19.13 0.94 -32.65
CA ASN A 221 18.00 1.52 -33.36
C ASN A 221 18.06 3.06 -33.26
N ASP A 222 17.87 3.77 -34.38
CA ASP A 222 17.87 5.24 -34.47
C ASP A 222 17.02 5.92 -33.37
N LYS A 223 15.88 5.33 -33.02
CA LYS A 223 15.00 5.86 -31.97
C LYS A 223 15.63 5.73 -30.58
N VAL A 224 16.22 4.57 -30.27
CA VAL A 224 16.90 4.33 -28.99
C VAL A 224 18.15 5.20 -28.87
N ILE A 225 18.92 5.34 -29.96
CA ILE A 225 20.07 6.25 -30.05
C ILE A 225 19.63 7.69 -29.74
N SER A 226 18.56 8.16 -30.38
CA SER A 226 18.04 9.51 -30.16
C SER A 226 17.60 9.77 -28.72
N LEU A 227 16.97 8.77 -28.08
CA LEU A 227 16.57 8.86 -26.67
C LEU A 227 17.80 8.93 -25.75
N PHE A 228 18.82 8.11 -25.98
CA PHE A 228 20.06 8.17 -25.21
C PHE A 228 20.82 9.48 -25.41
N SER A 229 20.86 10.04 -26.63
CA SER A 229 21.49 11.35 -26.86
C SER A 229 20.78 12.49 -26.13
N GLN A 230 19.47 12.38 -25.89
CA GLN A 230 18.74 13.34 -25.07
C GLN A 230 19.05 13.17 -23.58
N LEU A 231 19.07 11.93 -23.09
CA LEU A 231 19.47 11.62 -21.72
C LEU A 231 20.90 12.08 -21.42
N GLU A 232 21.82 11.89 -22.36
CA GLU A 232 23.21 12.35 -22.23
C GLU A 232 23.30 13.86 -22.01
N LYS A 233 22.51 14.66 -22.75
CA LYS A 233 22.46 16.12 -22.58
C LYS A 233 21.91 16.50 -21.20
N ILE A 234 20.79 15.89 -20.80
CA ILE A 234 20.17 16.14 -19.50
C ILE A 234 21.17 15.82 -18.37
N PHE A 235 21.85 14.68 -18.45
CA PHE A 235 22.80 14.26 -17.41
C PHE A 235 24.07 15.10 -17.41
N THR A 236 24.50 15.60 -18.56
CA THR A 236 25.61 16.57 -18.66
C THR A 236 25.25 17.88 -17.96
N GLU A 237 24.04 18.39 -18.18
CA GLU A 237 23.55 19.61 -17.52
C GLU A 237 23.47 19.42 -16.01
N ILE A 238 22.86 18.32 -15.54
CA ILE A 238 22.79 17.99 -14.10
C ILE A 238 24.20 17.91 -13.49
N LEU A 239 25.13 17.19 -14.14
CA LEU A 239 26.49 17.02 -13.63
C LEU A 239 27.24 18.36 -13.52
N SER A 240 27.04 19.24 -14.51
CA SER A 240 27.60 20.59 -14.52
C SER A 240 27.05 21.43 -13.36
N ASP A 241 25.74 21.40 -13.14
CA ASP A 241 25.08 22.20 -12.11
C ASP A 241 25.50 21.80 -10.70
N ILE A 242 25.60 20.49 -10.42
CA ILE A 242 26.06 19.98 -9.12
C ILE A 242 27.59 20.10 -8.93
N LYS A 243 28.32 20.46 -10.00
CA LYS A 243 29.79 20.53 -10.04
C LYS A 243 30.42 19.22 -9.57
N GLY A 244 29.93 18.11 -10.11
CA GLY A 244 30.40 16.76 -9.80
C GLY A 244 31.45 16.26 -10.79
N ASP A 245 32.12 15.17 -10.43
CA ASP A 245 33.05 14.44 -11.29
C ASP A 245 32.37 13.36 -12.12
N THR A 246 31.32 12.74 -11.59
CA THR A 246 30.57 11.66 -12.24
C THR A 246 29.15 11.61 -11.69
N LEU A 247 28.15 11.46 -12.56
CA LEU A 247 26.76 11.21 -12.20
C LEU A 247 26.42 9.75 -12.53
N ILE A 248 25.68 9.10 -11.64
CA ILE A 248 25.21 7.72 -11.75
C ILE A 248 23.69 7.72 -11.56
N PHE A 249 22.98 7.19 -12.53
CA PHE A 249 21.54 7.01 -12.52
C PHE A 249 21.22 5.52 -12.65
N ASP A 250 20.71 4.92 -11.58
CA ASP A 250 20.30 3.53 -11.53
C ASP A 250 18.77 3.47 -11.69
N ALA A 251 18.29 3.01 -12.84
CA ALA A 251 16.87 2.93 -13.16
C ALA A 251 16.37 1.48 -13.09
N TYR A 252 15.44 1.20 -12.19
CA TYR A 252 14.80 -0.09 -12.04
C TYR A 252 13.39 -0.03 -12.62
N ARG A 253 13.04 -0.98 -13.48
CA ARG A 253 11.69 -1.04 -14.06
C ARG A 253 11.21 -2.48 -14.21
N VAL A 254 10.11 -2.82 -13.54
CA VAL A 254 9.43 -4.11 -13.69
C VAL A 254 7.95 -3.84 -13.82
N ASP A 255 7.38 -4.18 -14.97
CA ASP A 255 5.96 -3.94 -15.24
C ASP A 255 5.58 -2.46 -15.00
N THR A 256 4.62 -2.19 -14.11
CA THR A 256 4.21 -0.86 -13.66
C THR A 256 5.13 -0.26 -12.58
N CYS A 257 5.88 -1.08 -11.85
CA CYS A 257 6.81 -0.63 -10.82
C CYS A 257 8.07 0.00 -11.42
N ASN A 258 8.38 1.22 -10.97
CA ASN A 258 9.61 1.90 -11.33
C ASN A 258 10.22 2.58 -10.10
N TYR A 259 11.54 2.51 -9.99
CA TYR A 259 12.32 3.19 -8.96
C TYR A 259 13.63 3.67 -9.57
N ALA A 260 14.07 4.87 -9.19
CA ALA A 260 15.34 5.43 -9.63
C ALA A 260 16.18 5.82 -8.42
N LYS A 261 17.47 5.50 -8.47
CA LYS A 261 18.46 6.03 -7.53
C LYS A 261 19.45 6.89 -8.30
N VAL A 262 19.67 8.11 -7.81
CA VAL A 262 20.63 9.05 -8.40
C VAL A 262 21.72 9.33 -7.38
N SER A 263 22.97 9.20 -7.82
CA SER A 263 24.13 9.50 -7.00
C SER A 263 25.22 10.14 -7.86
N TYR A 264 26.15 10.84 -7.24
CA TYR A 264 27.26 11.47 -7.94
C TYR A 264 28.54 11.39 -7.12
N TYR A 265 29.67 11.47 -7.81
CA TYR A 265 30.98 11.63 -7.20
C TYR A 265 31.39 13.10 -7.20
N LYS A 266 31.97 13.55 -6.09
CA LYS A 266 32.64 14.84 -5.99
C LYS A 266 33.86 14.69 -5.10
N ASP A 267 35.03 15.02 -5.63
CA ASP A 267 36.31 14.92 -4.91
C ASP A 267 36.56 13.52 -4.33
N GLY A 268 36.13 12.48 -5.06
CA GLY A 268 36.27 11.08 -4.67
C GLY A 268 35.21 10.55 -3.68
N LEU A 269 34.28 11.38 -3.22
CA LEU A 269 33.17 10.97 -2.35
C LEU A 269 31.91 10.71 -3.17
N ARG A 270 31.24 9.58 -2.92
CA ARG A 270 29.92 9.27 -3.47
C ARG A 270 28.84 9.90 -2.60
N LEU A 271 27.95 10.67 -3.20
CA LEU A 271 26.85 11.37 -2.56
C LEU A 271 25.54 10.98 -3.26
N ASP A 272 24.47 10.81 -2.50
CA ASP A 272 23.13 10.65 -3.06
C ASP A 272 22.61 12.01 -3.54
N LEU A 273 21.88 12.02 -4.65
CA LEU A 273 21.29 13.22 -5.23
C LEU A 273 19.77 13.04 -5.29
N GLU A 274 19.05 13.88 -4.56
CA GLU A 274 17.60 13.97 -4.68
C GLU A 274 17.26 14.93 -5.82
N LEU A 275 16.69 14.36 -6.89
CA LEU A 275 16.15 15.14 -8.00
C LEU A 275 14.69 15.49 -7.72
N ASP A 276 14.25 16.63 -8.26
CA ASP A 276 12.83 17.00 -8.26
C ASP A 276 11.98 15.91 -8.93
N ILE A 277 10.79 15.68 -8.37
CA ILE A 277 9.88 14.62 -8.84
C ILE A 277 9.50 14.79 -10.32
N CYS A 278 9.34 16.02 -10.81
CA CYS A 278 9.01 16.29 -12.20
C CYS A 278 10.17 15.92 -13.13
N VAL A 279 11.41 16.15 -12.69
CA VAL A 279 12.63 15.77 -13.42
C VAL A 279 12.76 14.25 -13.48
N LEU A 280 12.50 13.55 -12.37
CA LEU A 280 12.52 12.09 -12.32
C LEU A 280 11.46 11.47 -13.24
N LEU A 281 10.22 11.98 -13.20
CA LEU A 281 9.15 11.53 -14.08
C LEU A 281 9.52 11.75 -15.56
N TYR A 282 10.07 12.92 -15.88
CA TYR A 282 10.52 13.24 -17.23
C TYR A 282 11.61 12.29 -17.72
N ILE A 283 12.63 12.00 -16.91
CA ILE A 283 13.70 11.03 -17.26
C ILE A 283 13.13 9.60 -17.40
N ASN A 284 12.21 9.22 -16.51
CA ASN A 284 11.56 7.90 -16.52
C ASN A 284 10.76 7.64 -17.81
N GLU A 285 10.22 8.67 -18.44
CA GLU A 285 9.56 8.56 -19.74
C GLU A 285 10.53 8.12 -20.85
N PHE A 286 11.76 8.65 -20.88
CA PHE A 286 12.79 8.18 -21.82
C PHE A 286 13.14 6.72 -21.58
N ILE A 287 13.34 6.32 -20.31
CA ILE A 287 13.70 4.95 -19.93
C ILE A 287 12.58 3.97 -20.30
N ARG A 288 11.31 4.35 -20.09
CA ARG A 288 10.14 3.59 -20.53
C ARG A 288 10.17 3.39 -22.04
N ASN A 289 10.39 4.46 -22.79
CA ASN A 289 10.40 4.40 -24.25
C ASN A 289 11.57 3.54 -24.77
N ILE A 290 12.76 3.67 -24.18
CA ILE A 290 13.92 2.82 -24.51
C ILE A 290 13.59 1.34 -24.27
N LYS A 291 13.04 1.01 -23.09
CA LYS A 291 12.67 -0.37 -22.76
C LYS A 291 11.62 -0.93 -23.71
N ASN A 292 10.60 -0.15 -24.05
CA ASN A 292 9.55 -0.57 -24.98
C ASN A 292 10.10 -0.81 -26.39
N GLU A 293 10.93 0.10 -26.91
CA GLU A 293 11.54 -0.06 -28.23
C GLU A 293 12.50 -1.26 -28.29
N MET A 294 13.33 -1.45 -27.26
CA MET A 294 14.21 -2.61 -27.16
C MET A 294 13.42 -3.92 -27.06
N TYR A 295 12.31 -3.93 -26.30
CA TYR A 295 11.44 -5.10 -26.17
C TYR A 295 10.70 -5.41 -27.48
N GLU A 296 10.11 -4.42 -28.13
CA GLU A 296 9.39 -4.61 -29.40
C GLU A 296 10.31 -5.08 -30.53
N THR A 297 11.59 -4.69 -30.51
CA THR A 297 12.60 -5.15 -31.47
C THR A 297 12.85 -6.66 -31.35
N GLN A 298 12.81 -7.21 -30.14
CA GLN A 298 12.99 -8.64 -29.91
C GLN A 298 12.28 -9.10 -28.63
N LYS A 299 11.00 -9.42 -28.78
CA LYS A 299 10.13 -9.81 -27.65
C LYS A 299 10.57 -11.10 -26.98
N ASP A 300 11.14 -12.02 -27.75
CA ASP A 300 11.57 -13.34 -27.28
C ASP A 300 12.74 -13.29 -26.29
N GLU A 301 13.55 -12.21 -26.34
CA GLU A 301 14.69 -11.99 -25.44
C GLU A 301 14.34 -11.11 -24.23
N GLY A 302 13.06 -10.74 -24.07
CA GLY A 302 12.59 -9.91 -22.97
C GLY A 302 13.18 -8.48 -22.96
N GLY A 303 12.97 -7.75 -21.86
CA GLY A 303 13.53 -6.41 -21.64
C GLY A 303 14.39 -6.34 -20.38
N PHE A 304 15.28 -5.35 -20.30
CA PHE A 304 16.16 -5.15 -19.15
C PHE A 304 15.39 -4.90 -17.84
N TYR A 305 15.96 -5.32 -16.72
CA TYR A 305 15.45 -5.10 -15.36
C TYR A 305 15.93 -3.74 -14.81
N GLU A 306 17.22 -3.50 -14.95
CA GLU A 306 17.89 -2.29 -14.51
C GLU A 306 18.71 -1.72 -15.68
N LEU A 307 18.65 -0.40 -15.82
CA LEU A 307 19.51 0.38 -16.69
C LEU A 307 20.30 1.32 -15.81
N LYS A 308 21.60 1.05 -15.70
CA LYS A 308 22.52 1.94 -15.02
C LYS A 308 23.23 2.81 -16.05
N MET A 309 23.17 4.11 -15.81
CA MET A 309 23.74 5.11 -16.68
C MET A 309 24.76 5.93 -15.90
N THR A 310 25.96 6.06 -16.45
CA THR A 310 27.04 6.82 -15.83
C THR A 310 27.55 7.87 -16.82
N ILE A 311 27.60 9.13 -16.40
CA ILE A 311 28.28 10.19 -17.16
C ILE A 311 29.39 10.78 -16.31
N ASN A 312 30.59 10.90 -16.88
CA ASN A 312 31.70 11.57 -16.21
C ASN A 312 31.91 12.98 -16.76
N LYS A 313 32.71 13.78 -16.05
CA LYS A 313 33.05 15.16 -16.47
C LYS A 313 33.83 15.25 -17.80
N ASN A 314 34.35 14.14 -18.31
CA ASN A 314 35.01 14.09 -19.60
C ASN A 314 34.02 13.83 -20.76
N GLY A 315 32.74 13.60 -20.44
CA GLY A 315 31.68 13.32 -21.40
C GLY A 315 31.52 11.83 -21.74
N ASP A 316 32.19 10.92 -21.03
CA ASP A 316 31.98 9.48 -21.29
C ASP A 316 30.63 9.05 -20.72
N PHE A 317 29.70 8.69 -21.61
CA PHE A 317 28.35 8.26 -21.24
C PHE A 317 28.16 6.74 -21.39
N ILE A 318 28.33 6.03 -20.28
CA ILE A 318 28.30 4.57 -20.18
C ILE A 318 26.88 4.11 -19.82
N LYS A 319 26.44 3.04 -20.47
CA LYS A 319 25.13 2.40 -20.29
C LYS A 319 25.38 0.94 -19.95
N GLU A 320 24.85 0.47 -18.83
CA GLU A 320 24.97 -0.91 -18.36
C GLU A 320 23.56 -1.47 -18.18
N PHE A 321 23.22 -2.53 -18.92
CA PHE A 321 21.94 -3.20 -18.80
C PHE A 321 22.08 -4.44 -17.91
N ASN A 322 21.17 -4.56 -16.96
CA ASN A 322 21.06 -5.74 -16.11
C ASN A 322 19.72 -6.41 -16.37
N TYR A 323 19.74 -7.69 -16.74
CA TYR A 323 18.56 -8.45 -17.11
C TYR A 323 18.11 -9.44 -16.01
N ASP A 324 18.99 -9.74 -15.04
CA ASP A 324 18.82 -10.76 -14.01
C ASP A 324 18.89 -10.17 -12.60
N VAL A 325 17.80 -9.60 -12.10
CA VAL A 325 17.69 -9.30 -10.66
C VAL A 325 16.31 -9.53 -10.07
N ARG A 326 15.55 -10.51 -10.59
CA ARG A 326 14.39 -11.00 -9.84
C ARG A 326 14.81 -11.84 -8.63
N VAL A 327 15.96 -12.51 -8.69
CA VAL A 327 16.32 -13.56 -7.72
C VAL A 327 17.02 -12.98 -6.48
N ASP A 328 18.04 -12.14 -6.62
CA ASP A 328 18.85 -11.70 -5.47
C ASP A 328 18.13 -10.69 -4.55
N ALA A 329 17.33 -9.78 -5.12
CA ALA A 329 16.57 -8.79 -4.34
C ALA A 329 15.40 -9.43 -3.57
N LEU A 330 14.78 -10.47 -4.13
CA LEU A 330 13.72 -11.25 -3.46
C LEU A 330 14.29 -12.29 -2.48
N GLN A 331 15.51 -12.79 -2.70
CA GLN A 331 16.18 -13.70 -1.76
C GLN A 331 16.70 -12.99 -0.50
N LYS A 332 17.14 -11.73 -0.61
CA LYS A 332 17.58 -10.94 0.57
C LYS A 332 16.46 -10.55 1.54
N LYS A 333 15.19 -10.72 1.16
CA LYS A 333 14.03 -10.54 2.07
C LYS A 333 13.64 -11.82 2.84
N ASN A 334 14.36 -12.94 2.63
CA ASN A 334 14.09 -14.23 3.27
C ASN A 334 15.19 -14.69 4.24
N LEU A 335 15.97 -13.78 4.83
CA LEU A 335 16.88 -14.07 5.94
C LEU A 335 16.59 -13.19 7.14
#